data_AF-A0A1V4YIJ0-F1
#
_entry.id   AF-A0A1V4YIJ0-F1
#
_cell.length_a   1.000
_cell.length_b   1.000
_cell.length_c   1.000
_cell.angle_alpha   90.00
_cell.angle_beta   90.00
_cell.angle_gamma   90.00
#
_symmetry.space_group_name_H-M   'P 1'
#
loop_
_entity.id
_entity.type
_entity.pdbx_description
1 polymer ?
#
loop_
_entity_poly.entity_id
_entity_poly.type
_entity_poly.pdbx_seq_one_letter_code
_entity_poly.pdbx_strand_id
1 'polypeptide(L)'
;MFSLLLVDILYLLCSYVNSYHNPPQILIFMYSIILHMHLVQKNHVRAGKRDYKALKILSKLSKNLYIITLCTLLGSVMSLVTIFYYSSVYHLVKDNENYQLLPSQVAQQTLKIVDRTFKSFLCLLRERKKRNYKKSIGMPRYLSKNGHFICVFTKDMIKIEDDKVRLSMGWNFTKKYDVRYLLIWV
;
A
#
# COMPACT_ATOMS: atom_id res chain seq x y z
N MET A 1 -0.37 -26.13 -25.80
CA MET A 1 -0.87 -24.94 -26.54
C MET A 1 -1.66 -24.06 -25.58
N PHE A 2 -0.97 -23.41 -24.64
CA PHE A 2 -1.55 -22.41 -23.72
C PHE A 2 -0.76 -21.12 -23.93
N SER A 3 -0.97 -20.50 -25.09
CA SER A 3 -0.40 -19.20 -25.43
C SER A 3 -1.51 -18.15 -25.37
N LEU A 4 -1.15 -16.95 -24.90
CA LEU A 4 -1.67 -15.65 -25.35
C LEU A 4 -2.85 -14.94 -24.66
N LEU A 5 -3.28 -15.25 -23.42
CA LEU A 5 -4.32 -14.42 -22.76
C LEU A 5 -4.01 -13.87 -21.36
N LEU A 6 -2.76 -13.91 -20.89
CA LEU A 6 -2.39 -13.41 -19.54
C LEU A 6 -1.88 -11.96 -19.53
N VAL A 7 -2.60 -11.06 -20.21
CA VAL A 7 -2.35 -9.61 -20.11
C VAL A 7 -3.49 -8.94 -19.33
N ASP A 8 -3.86 -9.49 -18.18
CA ASP A 8 -4.91 -8.91 -17.33
C ASP A 8 -4.37 -8.38 -16.00
N ILE A 9 -4.99 -7.29 -15.54
CA ILE A 9 -4.43 -6.31 -14.59
C ILE A 9 -4.16 -6.90 -13.21
N LEU A 10 -2.94 -7.36 -12.95
CA LEU A 10 -2.48 -7.73 -11.60
C LEU A 10 -2.27 -6.47 -10.74
N TYR A 11 -3.10 -6.28 -9.72
CA TYR A 11 -2.70 -5.51 -8.54
C TYR A 11 -2.18 -6.49 -7.50
N LEU A 12 -0.92 -6.34 -7.06
CA LEU A 12 -0.31 -7.11 -5.99
C LEU A 12 -0.34 -6.26 -4.71
N LEU A 13 -1.28 -6.53 -3.81
CA LEU A 13 -1.33 -5.89 -2.49
C LEU A 13 -0.49 -6.69 -1.48
N CYS A 14 0.71 -6.26 -1.16
CA CYS A 14 1.61 -6.89 -0.18
C CYS A 14 1.33 -6.34 1.24
N SER A 15 0.41 -6.94 1.98
CA SER A 15 0.12 -6.62 3.39
C SER A 15 0.97 -7.46 4.34
N TYR A 16 1.73 -6.82 5.23
CA TYR A 16 2.36 -7.55 6.33
C TYR A 16 1.36 -7.74 7.48
N VAL A 17 1.03 -8.98 7.83
CA VAL A 17 0.19 -9.31 8.99
C VAL A 17 1.09 -9.85 10.11
N ASN A 18 1.15 -9.11 11.22
CA ASN A 18 1.84 -9.55 12.43
C ASN A 18 0.85 -10.38 13.26
N SER A 19 0.99 -11.71 13.25
CA SER A 19 0.25 -12.59 14.16
C SER A 19 1.17 -12.93 15.32
N TYR A 20 0.74 -12.69 16.56
CA TYR A 20 1.53 -12.93 17.78
C TYR A 20 1.96 -14.41 17.97
N HIS A 21 1.44 -15.33 17.15
CA HIS A 21 1.69 -16.77 17.24
C HIS A 21 2.30 -17.40 15.96
N ASN A 22 2.66 -16.63 14.93
CA ASN A 22 3.15 -17.17 13.66
C ASN A 22 4.23 -16.30 13.02
N PRO A 23 5.11 -16.86 12.16
CA PRO A 23 6.14 -16.08 11.49
C PRO A 23 5.52 -14.94 10.67
N PRO A 24 6.23 -13.80 10.55
CA PRO A 24 5.75 -12.60 9.89
C PRO A 24 5.24 -12.84 8.47
N GLN A 25 3.95 -12.56 8.24
CA GLN A 25 3.24 -12.95 7.02
C GLN A 25 3.26 -11.83 6.00
N ILE A 26 3.74 -12.11 4.78
CA ILE A 26 3.57 -11.23 3.62
C ILE A 26 2.38 -11.76 2.84
N LEU A 27 1.26 -11.05 2.92
CA LEU A 27 0.01 -11.39 2.30
C LEU A 27 -0.10 -10.65 0.97
N ILE A 28 -0.16 -11.37 -0.14
CA ILE A 28 -0.37 -10.79 -1.46
C ILE A 28 -1.83 -10.98 -1.84
N PHE A 29 -2.55 -9.89 -2.14
CA PHE A 29 -3.85 -9.98 -2.83
C PHE A 29 -3.66 -9.69 -4.31
N MET A 30 -4.07 -10.64 -5.14
CA MET A 30 -4.21 -10.48 -6.59
C MET A 30 -5.68 -10.15 -6.89
N TYR A 31 -5.95 -9.01 -7.55
CA TYR A 31 -7.29 -8.67 -8.03
C TYR A 31 -7.40 -8.99 -9.52
N SER A 32 -8.28 -9.92 -9.88
CA SER A 32 -8.76 -10.09 -11.26
C SER A 32 -10.13 -9.42 -11.40
N ILE A 33 -10.31 -8.56 -12.39
CA ILE A 33 -11.60 -7.93 -12.72
C ILE A 33 -12.20 -8.74 -13.86
N ILE A 34 -13.00 -9.75 -13.52
CA ILE A 34 -14.02 -10.30 -14.41
C ILE A 34 -15.36 -10.10 -13.70
N LEU A 35 -16.39 -9.75 -14.47
CA LEU A 35 -17.73 -9.31 -14.06
C LEU A 35 -18.55 -10.35 -13.23
N HIS A 36 -17.91 -11.39 -12.70
CA HIS A 36 -18.52 -12.42 -11.89
C HIS A 36 -17.50 -12.87 -10.83
N MET A 37 -17.75 -12.48 -9.57
CA MET A 37 -17.01 -12.90 -8.38
C MET A 37 -15.53 -12.44 -8.30
N HIS A 38 -15.27 -11.46 -7.42
CA HIS A 38 -13.90 -11.06 -7.06
C HIS A 38 -13.21 -12.17 -6.26
N LEU A 39 -12.46 -13.05 -6.92
CA LEU A 39 -11.63 -14.04 -6.25
C LEU A 39 -10.43 -13.34 -5.62
N VAL A 40 -10.48 -13.11 -4.31
CA VAL A 40 -9.36 -12.60 -3.52
C VAL A 40 -8.49 -13.79 -3.13
N GLN A 41 -7.41 -14.04 -3.87
CA GLN A 41 -6.46 -15.08 -3.52
C GLN A 41 -5.46 -14.55 -2.48
N LYS A 42 -5.27 -15.29 -1.39
CA LYS A 42 -4.27 -15.03 -0.35
C LYS A 42 -3.18 -16.09 -0.47
N ASN A 43 -2.03 -15.71 -1.01
CA ASN A 43 -0.90 -16.63 -1.12
C ASN A 43 0.16 -16.33 -0.07
N HIS A 44 0.65 -17.39 0.58
CA HIS A 44 1.84 -17.34 1.41
C HIS A 44 3.05 -17.39 0.50
N VAL A 45 3.58 -16.22 0.20
CA VAL A 45 4.76 -16.13 -0.67
C VAL A 45 6.03 -16.47 0.09
N ARG A 46 6.83 -17.33 -0.54
CA ARG A 46 8.18 -17.64 -0.09
C ARG A 46 9.14 -16.71 -0.82
N ALA A 47 10.09 -16.15 -0.08
CA ALA A 47 11.11 -15.25 -0.62
C ALA A 47 12.46 -15.60 0.00
N GLY A 48 13.54 -15.41 -0.74
CA GLY A 48 14.89 -15.57 -0.20
C GLY A 48 15.17 -14.57 0.93
N LYS A 49 16.19 -14.82 1.75
CA LYS A 49 16.55 -13.94 2.89
C LYS A 49 16.76 -12.48 2.48
N ARG A 50 17.37 -12.26 1.31
CA ARG A 50 17.60 -10.93 0.72
C ARG A 50 16.29 -10.25 0.34
N ASP A 51 15.44 -10.92 -0.44
CA ASP A 51 14.15 -10.38 -0.89
C ASP A 51 13.19 -10.12 0.27
N TYR A 52 13.17 -11.03 1.24
CA TYR A 52 12.38 -10.88 2.45
C TYR A 52 12.80 -9.64 3.26
N LYS A 53 14.10 -9.38 3.40
CA LYS A 53 14.62 -8.17 4.06
C LYS A 53 14.17 -6.90 3.32
N ALA A 54 14.22 -6.91 1.99
CA ALA A 54 13.78 -5.78 1.18
C ALA A 54 12.26 -5.54 1.28
N LEU A 55 11.43 -6.59 1.27
CA LEU A 55 9.99 -6.49 1.50
C LEU A 55 9.65 -5.91 2.88
N LYS A 56 10.41 -6.29 3.91
CA LYS A 56 10.29 -5.71 5.25
C LYS A 56 10.62 -4.22 5.27
N ILE A 57 11.65 -3.80 4.53
CA ILE A 57 12.00 -2.38 4.39
C ILE A 57 10.89 -1.61 3.66
N LEU A 58 10.41 -2.12 2.53
CA LEU A 58 9.34 -1.50 1.73
C LEU A 58 8.06 -1.30 2.54
N SER A 59 7.62 -2.33 3.26
CA SER A 59 6.43 -2.26 4.09
C SER A 59 6.60 -1.29 5.28
N LYS A 60 7.83 -1.06 5.74
CA LYS A 60 8.14 -0.01 6.72
C LYS A 60 8.09 1.39 6.12
N LEU A 61 8.68 1.58 4.94
CA LEU A 61 8.64 2.85 4.22
C LEU A 61 7.19 3.25 3.91
N SER A 62 6.38 2.29 3.43
CA SER A 62 4.96 2.51 3.14
C SER A 62 4.17 2.88 4.40
N LYS A 63 4.48 2.25 5.55
CA LYS A 63 3.89 2.63 6.84
C LYS A 63 4.23 4.06 7.22
N ASN A 64 5.49 4.43 7.10
CA ASN A 64 5.93 5.78 7.45
C ASN A 64 5.29 6.82 6.53
N LEU A 65 5.21 6.54 5.23
CA LEU A 65 4.52 7.39 4.27
C LEU A 65 3.02 7.52 4.60
N TYR A 66 2.35 6.42 4.95
CA TYR A 66 0.96 6.42 5.40
C TYR A 66 0.78 7.34 6.62
N ILE A 67 1.62 7.17 7.65
CA ILE A 67 1.55 7.96 8.88
C ILE A 67 1.77 9.45 8.59
N ILE A 68 2.81 9.80 7.83
CA ILE A 68 3.13 11.19 7.51
C ILE A 68 1.98 11.84 6.73
N THR A 69 1.48 11.15 5.70
CA THR A 69 0.35 11.64 4.88
C THR A 69 -0.90 11.85 5.73
N LEU A 70 -1.20 10.89 6.62
CA LEU A 70 -2.33 10.99 7.53
C LEU A 70 -2.16 12.18 8.50
N CYS A 71 -0.98 12.36 9.10
CA CYS A 71 -0.69 13.51 9.96
C CYS A 71 -0.91 14.85 9.24
N THR A 72 -0.42 14.97 8.00
CA THR A 72 -0.59 16.19 7.18
C THR A 72 -2.08 16.49 6.91
N LEU A 73 -2.87 15.46 6.61
CA LEU A 73 -4.33 15.60 6.40
C LEU A 73 -5.09 15.94 7.68
N LEU A 74 -4.71 15.35 8.82
CA LEU A 74 -5.35 15.65 10.10
C LEU A 74 -5.00 17.06 10.57
N GLY A 75 -3.74 17.47 10.45
CA GLY A 75 -3.30 18.82 10.82
C GLY A 75 -4.00 19.91 10.00
N SER A 76 -4.20 19.69 8.71
CA SER A 76 -4.92 20.64 7.84
C SER A 76 -6.42 20.76 8.14
N VAL A 77 -7.08 19.67 8.54
CA VAL A 77 -8.48 19.73 8.95
C VAL A 77 -8.63 20.40 10.32
N MET A 78 -7.68 20.19 11.24
CA MET A 78 -7.70 20.83 12.56
C MET A 78 -7.45 22.34 12.48
N SER A 79 -6.69 22.83 11.50
CA SER A 79 -6.48 24.27 11.29
C SER A 79 -7.65 24.98 10.58
N LEU A 80 -8.74 24.27 10.25
CA LEU A 80 -9.95 24.78 9.56
C LEU A 80 -9.72 25.39 8.16
N VAL A 81 -8.53 25.23 7.56
CA VAL A 81 -8.16 26.03 6.38
C VAL A 81 -8.71 25.45 5.07
N THR A 82 -8.71 24.13 4.84
CA THR A 82 -9.19 23.58 3.54
C THR A 82 -9.39 22.05 3.57
N ILE A 83 -10.37 21.54 2.80
CA ILE A 83 -10.39 20.12 2.40
C ILE A 83 -9.30 19.93 1.33
N PHE A 84 -8.29 19.12 1.63
CA PHE A 84 -7.23 18.84 0.66
C PHE A 84 -7.70 17.87 -0.42
N TYR A 85 -7.46 18.23 -1.68
CA TYR A 85 -7.52 17.31 -2.80
C TYR A 85 -6.27 16.43 -2.82
N TYR A 86 -6.41 15.21 -3.36
CA TYR A 86 -5.29 14.28 -3.56
C TYR A 86 -4.05 14.96 -4.19
N SER A 87 -4.27 15.82 -5.19
CA SER A 87 -3.20 16.56 -5.88
C SER A 87 -2.37 17.39 -4.91
N SER A 88 -3.03 18.16 -4.04
CA SER A 88 -2.38 19.01 -3.05
C SER A 88 -1.56 18.20 -2.03
N VAL A 89 -2.10 17.07 -1.55
CA VAL A 89 -1.39 16.17 -0.62
C VAL A 89 -0.14 15.59 -1.25
N TYR A 90 -0.23 15.15 -2.51
CA TYR A 90 0.90 14.64 -3.25
C TYR A 90 2.06 15.65 -3.28
N HIS A 91 1.79 16.92 -3.59
CA HIS A 91 2.81 17.96 -3.62
C HIS A 91 3.48 18.22 -2.27
N LEU A 92 2.80 17.97 -1.15
CA LEU A 92 3.36 18.13 0.19
C LEU A 92 4.26 16.97 0.61
N VAL A 93 4.02 15.75 0.10
CA VAL A 93 4.69 14.53 0.58
C VAL A 93 5.67 13.92 -0.44
N LYS A 94 5.66 14.36 -1.70
CA LYS A 94 6.51 13.80 -2.77
C LYS A 94 8.02 13.92 -2.50
N ASP A 95 8.42 14.96 -1.76
CA ASP A 95 9.82 15.23 -1.43
C ASP A 95 10.26 14.52 -0.14
N ASN A 96 9.35 13.78 0.50
CA ASN A 96 9.68 12.98 1.67
C ASN A 96 10.55 11.77 1.31
N GLU A 97 11.54 11.46 2.13
CA GLU A 97 12.45 10.32 1.92
C GLU A 97 11.68 9.00 1.74
N ASN A 98 10.60 8.77 2.51
CA ASN A 98 9.83 7.53 2.40
C ASN A 98 9.10 7.44 1.04
N TYR A 99 8.65 8.56 0.49
CA TYR A 99 8.06 8.61 -0.84
C TYR A 99 9.13 8.32 -1.91
N GLN A 100 10.27 8.98 -1.82
CA GLN A 100 11.36 8.87 -2.80
C GLN A 100 12.00 7.48 -2.82
N LEU A 101 12.07 6.80 -1.67
CA LEU A 101 12.62 5.43 -1.58
C LEU A 101 11.64 4.35 -2.03
N LEU A 102 10.34 4.58 -1.94
CA LEU A 102 9.36 3.67 -2.53
C LEU A 102 9.37 3.80 -4.05
N PRO A 103 9.07 2.72 -4.80
CA PRO A 103 8.68 2.89 -6.19
C PRO A 103 7.50 3.86 -6.29
N SER A 104 7.58 4.85 -7.19
CA SER A 104 6.61 5.96 -7.24
C SER A 104 5.16 5.50 -7.32
N GLN A 105 4.90 4.42 -8.07
CA GLN A 105 3.55 3.86 -8.20
C GLN A 105 3.05 3.26 -6.86
N VAL A 106 3.91 2.56 -6.11
CA VAL A 106 3.59 2.03 -4.76
C VAL A 106 3.34 3.17 -3.77
N ALA A 107 4.16 4.22 -3.84
CA ALA A 107 3.99 5.41 -3.01
C ALA A 107 2.64 6.09 -3.29
N GLN A 108 2.29 6.30 -4.55
CA GLN A 108 0.99 6.86 -4.94
C GLN A 108 -0.20 6.00 -4.50
N GLN A 109 -0.09 4.67 -4.57
CA GLN A 109 -1.15 3.79 -4.05
C GLN A 109 -1.30 3.92 -2.53
N THR A 110 -0.20 4.08 -1.80
CA THR A 110 -0.23 4.38 -0.36
C THR A 110 -1.01 5.67 -0.09
N LEU A 111 -0.73 6.74 -0.84
CA LEU A 111 -1.46 8.02 -0.72
C LEU A 111 -2.96 7.86 -1.05
N LYS A 112 -3.30 7.09 -2.10
CA LYS A 112 -4.70 6.81 -2.47
C LYS A 112 -5.45 6.05 -1.37
N ILE A 113 -4.79 5.13 -0.67
CA ILE A 113 -5.40 4.42 0.47
C ILE A 113 -5.70 5.42 1.60
N VAL A 114 -4.77 6.32 1.91
CA VAL A 114 -4.99 7.38 2.91
C VAL A 114 -6.16 8.29 2.51
N ASP A 115 -6.18 8.76 1.26
CA ASP A 115 -7.26 9.62 0.73
C ASP A 115 -8.64 8.95 0.86
N ARG A 116 -8.78 7.67 0.46
CA ARG A 116 -10.03 6.91 0.61
C ARG A 116 -10.43 6.76 2.09
N THR A 117 -9.47 6.44 2.95
CA THR A 117 -9.68 6.30 4.40
C THR A 117 -10.18 7.62 4.99
N PHE A 118 -9.58 8.73 4.59
CA PHE A 118 -9.92 10.06 5.08
C PHE A 118 -11.30 10.52 4.56
N LYS A 119 -11.59 10.30 3.27
CA LYS A 119 -12.93 10.57 2.69
C LYS A 119 -14.03 9.79 3.39
N SER A 120 -13.80 8.52 3.70
CA SER A 120 -14.74 7.70 4.48
C SER A 120 -14.98 8.29 5.87
N PHE A 121 -13.90 8.67 6.57
CA PHE A 121 -13.99 9.34 7.87
C PHE A 121 -14.78 10.66 7.82
N LEU A 122 -14.51 11.52 6.83
CA LEU A 122 -15.25 12.78 6.63
C LEU A 122 -16.73 12.53 6.33
N CYS A 123 -17.06 11.49 5.55
CA CYS A 123 -18.43 11.11 5.27
C CYS A 123 -19.17 10.71 6.55
N LEU A 124 -18.55 9.88 7.39
CA LEU A 124 -19.11 9.50 8.69
C LEU A 124 -19.36 10.73 9.58
N LEU A 125 -18.43 11.69 9.62
CA LEU A 125 -18.61 12.93 10.40
C LEU A 125 -19.83 13.73 9.92
N ARG A 126 -20.04 13.82 8.60
CA ARG A 126 -21.20 14.50 8.01
C ARG A 126 -22.51 13.79 8.38
N GLU A 127 -22.56 12.46 8.30
CA GLU A 127 -23.76 11.69 8.65
C GLU A 127 -24.08 11.73 10.14
N ARG A 128 -23.05 11.82 11.00
CA ARG A 128 -23.26 12.08 12.44
C ARG A 128 -23.83 13.47 12.69
N LYS A 129 -23.38 14.50 11.96
CA LYS A 129 -23.95 15.85 12.04
C LYS A 129 -25.44 15.88 11.64
N LYS A 130 -25.83 15.06 10.65
CA LYS A 130 -27.23 14.86 10.23
C LYS A 130 -28.05 13.96 11.15
N ARG A 131 -27.47 13.42 12.24
CA ARG A 131 -28.09 12.43 13.15
C ARG A 131 -28.43 11.07 12.52
N ASN A 132 -27.94 10.77 11.31
CA ASN A 132 -28.13 9.50 10.63
C ASN A 132 -27.14 8.41 11.11
N TYR A 133 -26.09 8.79 11.84
CA TYR A 133 -25.08 7.87 12.35
C TYR A 133 -24.90 8.03 13.86
N LYS A 134 -25.24 6.98 14.63
CA LYS A 134 -25.27 7.02 16.10
C LYS A 134 -24.01 6.47 16.78
N LYS A 135 -23.22 5.63 16.09
CA LYS A 135 -21.99 5.05 16.65
C LYS A 135 -20.90 6.10 16.82
N SER A 136 -19.97 5.87 17.75
CA SER A 136 -18.78 6.69 17.89
C SER A 136 -17.95 6.63 16.60
N ILE A 137 -17.40 7.77 16.20
CA ILE A 137 -16.50 7.86 15.04
C ILE A 137 -15.10 7.98 15.60
N GLY A 138 -14.29 6.94 15.37
CA GLY A 138 -12.86 7.00 15.68
C GLY A 138 -12.11 7.72 14.58
N MET A 139 -11.09 8.49 14.96
CA MET A 139 -10.11 9.02 14.01
C MET A 139 -9.40 7.86 13.30
N PRO A 140 -9.00 8.01 12.02
CA PRO A 140 -8.18 7.01 11.36
C PRO A 140 -6.94 6.74 12.19
N ARG A 141 -6.72 5.48 12.56
CA ARG A 141 -5.69 5.13 13.56
C ARG A 141 -4.31 5.15 12.94
N TYR A 142 -3.34 5.62 13.74
CA TYR A 142 -1.92 5.41 13.48
C TYR A 142 -1.58 3.93 13.57
N LEU A 143 -0.69 3.48 12.68
CA LEU A 143 -0.16 2.13 12.70
C LEU A 143 0.85 1.98 13.84
N SER A 144 0.93 0.78 14.44
CA SER A 144 1.83 0.51 15.56
C SER A 144 3.29 0.82 15.21
N LYS A 145 4.10 1.21 16.21
CA LYS A 145 5.50 1.62 16.01
C LYS A 145 6.30 0.54 15.27
N ASN A 146 6.11 -0.72 15.68
CA ASN A 146 6.74 -1.91 15.08
C ASN A 146 5.93 -2.55 13.95
N GLY A 147 4.79 -1.97 13.59
CA GLY A 147 3.97 -2.42 12.49
C GLY A 147 4.64 -2.20 11.14
N HIS A 148 3.91 -2.64 10.13
CA HIS A 148 4.20 -2.56 8.72
C HIS A 148 2.91 -2.17 8.00
N PHE A 149 3.01 -1.69 6.77
CA PHE A 149 1.85 -1.33 5.97
C PHE A 149 1.91 -1.99 4.60
N ILE A 150 0.76 -2.00 3.95
CA ILE A 150 0.55 -2.64 2.66
C ILE A 150 1.32 -1.91 1.53
N CYS A 151 2.06 -2.67 0.72
CA CYS A 151 2.66 -2.16 -0.52
C CYS A 151 1.87 -2.65 -1.72
N VAL A 152 1.28 -1.73 -2.48
CA VAL A 152 0.49 -2.07 -3.68
C VAL A 152 1.35 -1.93 -4.92
N PHE A 153 1.74 -3.06 -5.51
CA PHE A 153 2.36 -3.12 -6.81
C PHE A 153 1.29 -3.18 -7.89
N THR A 154 1.46 -2.35 -8.91
CA THR A 154 0.63 -2.34 -10.12
C THR A 154 1.16 -3.36 -11.12
N LYS A 155 0.32 -3.73 -12.08
CA LYS A 155 0.61 -4.75 -13.10
C LYS A 155 1.94 -4.53 -13.80
N ASP A 156 2.22 -3.29 -14.17
CA ASP A 156 3.40 -2.93 -14.97
C ASP A 156 4.73 -3.16 -14.21
N MET A 157 4.65 -3.27 -12.88
CA MET A 157 5.81 -3.54 -12.03
C MET A 157 6.09 -5.03 -11.85
N ILE A 158 5.16 -5.88 -12.28
CA ILE A 158 5.11 -7.31 -11.99
C ILE A 158 5.39 -8.07 -13.27
N LYS A 159 6.33 -9.01 -13.22
CA LYS A 159 6.56 -9.99 -14.29
C LYS A 159 6.57 -11.39 -13.71
N ILE A 160 6.04 -12.35 -14.47
CA ILE A 160 6.14 -13.76 -14.13
C ILE A 160 7.33 -14.31 -14.90
N GLU A 161 8.28 -14.89 -14.20
CA GLU A 161 9.47 -15.54 -14.72
C GLU A 161 9.49 -16.96 -14.12
N ASP A 162 9.08 -17.95 -14.91
CA ASP A 162 8.85 -19.34 -14.48
C ASP A 162 7.91 -19.42 -13.27
N ASP A 163 8.37 -20.03 -12.16
CA ASP A 163 7.63 -20.17 -10.89
C ASP A 163 7.83 -18.96 -9.95
N LYS A 164 8.29 -17.82 -10.47
CA LYS A 164 8.58 -16.63 -9.67
C LYS A 164 7.87 -15.40 -10.22
N VAL A 165 7.41 -14.58 -9.29
CA VAL A 165 7.02 -13.20 -9.52
C VAL A 165 8.20 -12.28 -9.28
N ARG A 166 8.57 -11.53 -10.31
CA ARG A 166 9.55 -10.46 -10.27
C ARG A 166 8.88 -9.12 -10.05
N LEU A 167 9.23 -8.43 -8.97
CA LEU A 167 8.82 -7.06 -8.70
C LEU A 167 9.94 -6.08 -9.00
N SER A 168 9.67 -5.06 -9.81
CA SER A 168 10.65 -4.04 -10.18
C SER A 168 10.75 -2.94 -9.12
N MET A 169 11.96 -2.60 -8.69
CA MET A 169 12.21 -1.56 -7.70
C MET A 169 12.49 -0.19 -8.36
N GLY A 170 12.29 0.88 -7.58
CA GLY A 170 12.66 2.23 -8.01
C GLY A 170 14.18 2.45 -8.01
N TRP A 171 14.64 3.44 -8.76
CA TRP A 171 16.07 3.79 -8.85
C TRP A 171 16.69 4.14 -7.48
N ASN A 172 16.02 4.99 -6.69
CA ASN A 172 16.49 5.37 -5.35
C ASN A 172 16.64 4.17 -4.41
N PHE A 173 15.66 3.25 -4.44
CA PHE A 173 15.73 2.01 -3.66
C PHE A 173 16.90 1.14 -4.08
N THR A 174 17.07 0.98 -5.40
CA THR A 174 18.17 0.21 -5.99
C THR A 174 19.52 0.79 -5.61
N LYS A 175 19.68 2.12 -5.71
CA LYS A 175 20.91 2.82 -5.33
C LYS A 175 21.25 2.66 -3.85
N LYS A 176 20.24 2.67 -2.97
CA LYS A 176 20.44 2.59 -1.51
C LYS A 176 20.67 1.19 -0.98
N TYR A 177 20.01 0.18 -1.56
CA TYR A 177 19.99 -1.18 -1.04
C TYR A 177 20.60 -2.23 -1.98
N ASP A 178 21.05 -1.83 -3.16
CA ASP A 178 21.56 -2.72 -4.21
C ASP A 178 20.54 -3.81 -4.64
N VAL A 179 19.25 -3.49 -4.60
CA VAL A 179 18.16 -4.40 -4.98
C VAL A 179 17.34 -3.80 -6.11
N ARG A 180 17.55 -4.31 -7.34
CA ARG A 180 16.82 -3.90 -8.54
C ARG A 180 15.49 -4.62 -8.72
N TYR A 181 15.48 -5.92 -8.39
CA TYR A 181 14.30 -6.78 -8.50
C TYR A 181 14.14 -7.59 -7.22
N LEU A 182 12.88 -7.86 -6.88
CA LEU A 182 12.54 -8.88 -5.88
C LEU A 182 11.99 -10.09 -6.60
N LEU A 183 12.47 -11.26 -6.21
CA LEU A 183 11.98 -12.53 -6.73
C LEU A 183 11.20 -13.26 -5.64
N ILE A 184 9.97 -13.61 -5.95
CA ILE A 184 9.04 -14.18 -5.00
C ILE A 184 8.43 -15.44 -5.62
N TRP A 185 8.50 -16.57 -4.93
CA TRP A 185 7.95 -17.84 -5.40
C TRP A 185 6.43 -17.81 -5.28
N VAL A 186 5.72 -18.15 -6.37
CA VAL A 186 4.25 -18.22 -6.41
C VAL A 186 3.77 -19.65 -6.28
#